data_AF-A0A1G5ZSS5-F1
#
_entry.id   AF-A0A1G5ZSS5-F1
#
_cell.length_a   1.000
_cell.length_b   1.000
_cell.length_c   1.000
_cell.angle_alpha   90.00
_cell.angle_beta   90.00
_cell.angle_gamma   90.00
#
_symmetry.space_group_name_H-M   'P 1'
#
loop_
_entity.id
_entity.type
_entity.pdbx_description
1 polymer ?
#
loop_
_entity_poly.entity_id
_entity_poly.type
_entity_poly.pdbx_seq_one_letter_code
_entity_poly.pdbx_strand_id
1 'polypeptide(L)'
;MAHAGKSGRRVVSAFIATAFKLAAILDNAEPDVLAYMTFPKEYRAKLHSANPIERLNGEIKRRTEVVGIFPNDDAIVRLVRALLLEQNDEWAVQRACYMTLEPPPVER
;
A
#
# COMPACT_ATOMS: atom_id res chain seq x y z
N MET A 1 22.64 0.95 0.88
CA MET A 1 21.97 2.23 0.60
C MET A 1 22.49 2.97 -0.63
N ALA A 2 23.81 3.04 -0.86
CA ALA A 2 24.40 3.80 -1.99
C ALA A 2 23.98 3.37 -3.41
N HIS A 3 23.59 2.10 -3.63
CA HIS A 3 23.14 1.62 -4.95
C HIS A 3 21.67 1.98 -5.25
N ALA A 4 20.82 2.11 -4.24
CA ALA A 4 19.41 2.47 -4.41
C ALA A 4 19.25 3.95 -4.81
N GLY A 5 19.97 4.86 -4.14
CA GLY A 5 19.98 6.29 -4.49
C GLY A 5 20.67 6.63 -5.81
N LYS A 6 21.45 5.70 -6.40
CA LYS A 6 21.95 5.84 -7.79
C LYS A 6 20.87 5.47 -8.82
N SER A 7 19.99 4.51 -8.50
CA SER A 7 18.87 4.13 -9.37
C SER A 7 17.75 5.18 -9.35
N GLY A 8 17.44 5.76 -8.18
CA GLY A 8 16.43 6.82 -8.03
C GLY A 8 16.71 8.06 -8.87
N ARG A 9 17.94 8.61 -8.78
CA ARG A 9 18.37 9.76 -9.61
C ARG A 9 18.27 9.53 -11.11
N ARG A 10 18.49 8.29 -11.56
CA ARG A 10 18.36 7.91 -12.97
C ARG A 10 16.90 7.90 -13.43
N VAL A 11 15.98 7.48 -12.55
CA VAL A 11 14.53 7.52 -12.81
C VAL A 11 14.05 8.96 -12.86
N VAL A 12 14.40 9.79 -11.87
CA VAL A 12 14.04 11.22 -11.87
C VAL A 12 14.52 11.89 -13.16
N SER A 13 15.79 11.68 -13.52
CA SER A 13 16.39 12.28 -14.73
C SER A 13 15.64 11.92 -16.01
N ALA A 14 15.02 10.73 -16.09
CA ALA A 14 14.22 10.32 -17.23
C ALA A 14 12.87 11.06 -17.34
N PHE A 15 12.33 11.56 -16.23
CA PHE A 15 11.04 12.26 -16.19
C PHE A 15 11.16 13.79 -16.17
N ILE A 16 12.36 14.36 -15.99
CA ILE A 16 12.56 15.82 -15.95
C ILE A 16 12.06 16.50 -17.24
N ALA A 17 12.30 15.88 -18.41
CA ALA A 17 11.97 16.47 -19.71
C ALA A 17 10.48 16.36 -20.09
N THR A 18 9.75 15.37 -19.58
CA THR A 18 8.37 15.05 -19.99
C THR A 18 7.33 15.28 -18.90
N ALA A 19 7.73 15.22 -17.63
CA ALA A 19 6.83 15.33 -16.48
C ALA A 19 7.54 15.99 -15.28
N PHE A 20 7.93 17.26 -15.42
CA PHE A 20 8.69 18.00 -14.41
C PHE A 20 8.08 17.99 -13.00
N LYS A 21 6.74 18.07 -12.88
CA LYS A 21 6.06 17.97 -11.57
C LYS A 21 6.26 16.60 -10.91
N LEU A 22 6.23 15.52 -11.70
CA LEU A 22 6.46 14.17 -11.20
C LEU A 22 7.93 14.00 -10.77
N ALA A 23 8.88 14.52 -11.56
CA ALA A 23 10.29 14.50 -11.21
C ALA A 23 10.55 15.21 -9.85
N ALA A 24 9.95 16.38 -9.65
CA ALA A 24 10.06 17.11 -8.38
C ALA A 24 9.44 16.35 -7.19
N ILE A 25 8.32 15.65 -7.39
CA ILE A 25 7.72 14.81 -6.33
C ILE A 25 8.65 13.63 -6.01
N LEU A 26 9.21 12.96 -7.02
CA LEU A 26 10.10 11.82 -6.84
C LEU A 26 11.42 12.20 -6.14
N ASP A 27 12.00 13.37 -6.44
CA ASP A 27 13.20 13.88 -5.76
C ASP A 27 12.92 14.15 -4.28
N ASN A 28 11.80 14.80 -3.95
CA ASN A 28 11.44 15.10 -2.57
C ASN A 28 11.04 13.86 -1.78
N ALA A 29 10.49 12.84 -2.45
CA ALA A 29 10.04 11.60 -1.82
C ALA A 29 11.15 10.55 -1.64
N GLU A 30 12.39 10.80 -2.12
CA GLU A 30 13.51 9.86 -1.98
C GLU A 30 13.68 9.30 -0.54
N PRO A 31 13.72 10.11 0.54
CA PRO A 31 13.85 9.58 1.90
C PRO A 31 12.66 8.70 2.32
N ASP A 32 11.44 9.07 1.94
CA ASP A 32 10.22 8.36 2.31
C ASP A 32 10.09 7.03 1.53
N VAL A 33 10.40 7.05 0.24
CA VAL A 33 10.39 5.86 -0.62
C VAL A 33 11.49 4.89 -0.24
N LEU A 34 12.63 5.35 0.27
CA LEU A 34 13.71 4.45 0.70
C LEU A 34 13.57 3.98 2.15
N ALA A 35 12.68 4.58 2.95
CA ALA A 35 12.49 4.21 4.36
C ALA A 35 12.18 2.71 4.52
N TYR A 36 11.41 2.10 3.61
CA TYR A 36 11.07 0.67 3.70
C TYR A 36 12.27 -0.27 3.51
N MET A 37 13.38 0.21 2.91
CA MET A 37 14.59 -0.59 2.75
C MET A 37 15.31 -0.87 4.07
N THR A 38 14.91 -0.19 5.16
CA THR A 38 15.39 -0.47 6.52
C THR A 38 14.82 -1.77 7.08
N PHE A 39 13.68 -2.25 6.58
CA PHE A 39 13.10 -3.53 6.99
C PHE A 39 13.86 -4.72 6.39
N PRO A 40 13.84 -5.90 7.05
CA PRO A 40 14.37 -7.14 6.49
C PRO A 40 13.79 -7.46 5.11
N LYS A 41 14.60 -8.09 4.25
CA LYS A 41 14.25 -8.34 2.83
C LYS A 41 12.96 -9.16 2.67
N GLU A 42 12.71 -10.07 3.61
CA GLU A 42 11.49 -10.89 3.69
C GLU A 42 10.21 -10.06 3.76
N TYR A 43 10.23 -8.90 4.43
CA TYR A 43 9.06 -8.03 4.59
C TYR A 43 8.90 -7.03 3.45
N ARG A 44 9.97 -6.70 2.73
CA ARG A 44 9.93 -5.70 1.65
C ARG A 44 8.95 -6.08 0.55
N ALA A 45 8.83 -7.38 0.25
CA ALA A 45 7.89 -7.89 -0.75
C ALA A 45 6.43 -7.54 -0.40
N LYS A 46 6.07 -7.64 0.88
CA LYS A 46 4.74 -7.25 1.37
C LYS A 46 4.58 -5.73 1.42
N LEU A 47 5.61 -5.00 1.87
CA LEU A 47 5.55 -3.55 2.06
C LEU A 47 5.43 -2.74 0.76
N HIS A 48 6.06 -3.18 -0.33
CA HIS A 48 5.98 -2.45 -1.61
C HIS A 48 4.73 -2.79 -2.44
N SER A 49 3.95 -3.82 -2.05
CA SER A 49 2.77 -4.23 -2.79
C SER A 49 1.57 -3.34 -2.43
N ALA A 50 1.00 -2.67 -3.44
CA ALA A 50 -0.26 -1.93 -3.30
C ALA A 50 -1.50 -2.83 -3.45
N ASN A 51 -1.35 -4.10 -3.83
CA ASN A 51 -2.46 -4.99 -4.15
C ASN A 51 -3.49 -5.14 -3.02
N PRO A 52 -3.11 -5.28 -1.72
CA PRO A 52 -4.10 -5.40 -0.65
C PRO A 52 -4.97 -4.15 -0.49
N ILE A 53 -4.38 -2.95 -0.60
CA ILE A 53 -5.11 -1.69 -0.42
C ILE A 53 -5.93 -1.35 -1.68
N GLU A 54 -5.42 -1.64 -2.87
CA GLU A 54 -6.17 -1.46 -4.13
C GLU A 54 -7.38 -2.39 -4.19
N ARG A 55 -7.23 -3.65 -3.78
CA ARG A 55 -8.35 -4.60 -3.69
C ARG A 55 -9.43 -4.11 -2.72
N LEU A 56 -9.04 -3.64 -1.54
CA LEU A 56 -9.96 -3.10 -0.54
C LEU A 56 -10.68 -1.84 -1.05
N ASN A 57 -9.95 -0.92 -1.68
CA ASN A 57 -10.55 0.29 -2.27
C ASN A 57 -11.55 -0.06 -3.40
N GLY A 58 -11.23 -1.05 -4.22
CA GLY A 58 -12.13 -1.56 -5.25
C GLY A 58 -13.43 -2.13 -4.65
N GLU A 59 -13.32 -2.86 -3.54
CA GLU A 59 -14.48 -3.42 -2.84
C GLU A 59 -15.36 -2.34 -2.21
N ILE A 60 -14.75 -1.37 -1.54
CA ILE A 60 -15.45 -0.20 -0.98
C ILE A 60 -16.21 0.51 -2.09
N LYS A 61 -15.54 0.83 -3.21
CA LYS A 61 -16.16 1.48 -4.35
C LYS A 61 -17.37 0.67 -4.86
N ARG A 62 -17.19 -0.62 -5.13
CA ARG A 62 -18.25 -1.51 -5.63
C ARG A 62 -19.46 -1.55 -4.69
N ARG A 63 -19.27 -1.72 -3.38
CA ARG A 63 -20.41 -1.80 -2.43
C ARG A 63 -21.10 -0.45 -2.24
N THR A 64 -20.36 0.65 -2.31
CA THR A 64 -20.96 2.00 -2.26
C THR A 64 -21.73 2.34 -3.54
N GLU A 65 -21.26 1.88 -4.71
CA GLU A 65 -21.95 2.08 -5.98
C GLU A 65 -23.33 1.41 -6.03
N VAL A 66 -23.50 0.25 -5.38
CA VAL A 66 -24.80 -0.42 -5.28
C VAL A 66 -25.84 0.40 -4.50
N VAL A 67 -25.40 1.14 -3.48
CA VAL A 67 -26.30 1.99 -2.67
C VAL A 67 -26.65 3.29 -3.42
N GLY A 68 -25.70 3.84 -4.18
CA GLY A 68 -25.88 5.04 -5.01
C GLY A 68 -25.98 6.34 -4.20
N ILE A 69 -27.04 6.49 -3.38
CA ILE A 69 -27.30 7.67 -2.55
C ILE A 69 -27.52 7.25 -1.10
N PHE A 70 -26.76 7.86 -0.18
CA PHE A 70 -26.88 7.60 1.26
C PHE A 70 -27.79 8.65 1.93
N PRO A 71 -28.57 8.27 2.95
CA PRO A 71 -29.46 9.18 3.65
C PRO A 71 -28.72 10.17 4.58
N ASN A 72 -27.49 9.84 5.00
CA ASN A 72 -26.59 10.68 5.80
C ASN A 72 -25.16 10.10 5.79
N ASP A 73 -24.21 10.85 6.34
CA ASP A 73 -22.79 10.46 6.44
C ASP A 73 -22.58 9.23 7.36
N ASP A 74 -23.39 9.10 8.41
CA ASP A 74 -23.29 7.95 9.32
C ASP A 74 -23.61 6.63 8.61
N ALA A 75 -24.51 6.63 7.63
CA ALA A 75 -24.88 5.44 6.88
C ALA A 75 -23.71 4.92 6.03
N ILE A 76 -22.95 5.80 5.36
CA ILE A 76 -21.77 5.39 4.60
C ILE A 76 -20.64 4.93 5.55
N VAL A 77 -20.42 5.62 6.66
CA VAL A 77 -19.44 5.20 7.67
C VAL A 77 -19.76 3.82 8.22
N ARG A 78 -21.04 3.50 8.46
CA ARG A 78 -21.47 2.17 8.93
C ARG A 78 -21.19 1.07 7.90
N LEU A 79 -21.47 1.32 6.62
CA LEU A 79 -21.17 0.38 5.55
C LEU A 79 -19.66 0.12 5.43
N VAL A 80 -18.87 1.19 5.34
CA VAL A 80 -17.41 1.09 5.22
C VAL A 80 -16.81 0.43 6.46
N ARG A 81 -17.31 0.74 7.66
CA ARG A 81 -16.87 0.09 8.90
C ARG A 81 -17.15 -1.40 8.90
N ALA A 82 -18.34 -1.83 8.46
CA ALA A 82 -18.68 -3.25 8.37
C ALA A 82 -17.75 -3.99 7.38
N LEU A 83 -17.47 -3.36 6.24
CA LEU A 83 -16.52 -3.84 5.24
C LEU A 83 -15.10 -4.01 5.78
N LEU A 84 -14.61 -3.01 6.51
CA LEU A 84 -13.28 -3.05 7.11
C LEU A 84 -13.18 -4.14 8.19
N LEU A 85 -14.25 -4.37 8.95
CA LEU A 85 -14.31 -5.44 9.94
C LEU A 85 -14.25 -6.82 9.28
N GLU A 86 -15.06 -7.03 8.24
CA GLU A 86 -15.05 -8.26 7.43
C GLU A 86 -13.64 -8.51 6.84
N GLN A 87 -13.01 -7.48 6.28
CA GLN A 87 -11.67 -7.59 5.72
C GLN A 87 -10.60 -7.87 6.79
N ASN A 88 -10.72 -7.27 7.96
CA ASN A 88 -9.80 -7.50 9.09
C ASN A 88 -9.87 -8.95 9.56
N ASP A 89 -11.08 -9.52 9.66
CA ASP A 89 -11.27 -10.91 10.05
C ASP A 89 -10.71 -11.87 8.99
N GLU A 90 -10.90 -11.58 7.70
CA GLU A 90 -10.26 -12.33 6.61
C GLU A 90 -8.72 -12.34 6.73
N TRP A 91 -8.12 -11.17 6.98
CA TRP A 91 -6.68 -11.02 7.12
C TRP A 91 -6.12 -11.73 8.35
N ALA A 92 -6.92 -11.84 9.43
CA ALA A 92 -6.54 -12.59 10.62
C ALA A 92 -6.58 -14.11 10.41
N VAL A 93 -7.43 -14.61 9.51
CA VAL A 93 -7.65 -16.06 9.31
C VAL A 93 -6.79 -16.66 8.18
N GLN A 94 -6.39 -15.88 7.16
CA GLN A 94 -5.60 -16.42 6.05
C GLN A 94 -4.16 -16.79 6.45
N ARG A 95 -3.71 -18.01 6.06
CA ARG A 95 -2.33 -18.52 6.20
C ARG A 95 -1.24 -17.63 5.58
N ALA A 96 -1.62 -16.73 4.66
CA ALA A 96 -0.75 -15.72 4.07
C ALA A 96 -0.78 -14.42 4.88
N CYS A 97 -0.68 -14.54 6.21
CA CYS A 97 -0.89 -13.45 7.14
C CYS A 97 -0.04 -12.22 6.72
N TYR A 98 -0.74 -11.18 6.27
CA TYR A 98 -0.13 -9.91 5.87
C TYR A 98 0.44 -9.18 7.10
N MET A 99 -0.04 -9.52 8.30
CA MET A 99 0.18 -8.80 9.55
C MET A 99 1.03 -9.56 10.59
N THR A 100 1.31 -10.86 10.44
CA THR A 100 2.31 -11.51 11.30
C THR A 100 3.70 -11.10 10.83
N LEU A 101 4.37 -10.31 11.67
CA LEU A 101 5.80 -10.04 11.64
C LEU A 101 6.60 -11.18 12.27
N GLU A 102 6.01 -12.37 12.39
CA GLU A 102 6.73 -13.53 12.87
C GLU A 102 7.60 -14.03 11.69
N PRO A 103 8.93 -14.03 11.85
CA PRO A 103 9.79 -14.53 10.80
C PRO A 103 9.44 -16.01 10.55
N PRO A 104 9.50 -16.48 9.29
CA PRO A 104 9.34 -17.90 9.02
C PRO A 104 10.34 -18.68 9.90
N PRO A 105 9.96 -19.86 10.44
CA PRO A 105 10.83 -20.63 11.29
C PRO A 105 12.16 -20.85 10.57
N VAL A 106 13.25 -20.45 11.22
CA VAL A 106 14.61 -20.69 10.72
C VAL A 106 14.84 -22.20 10.82
N GLU A 107 14.68 -22.90 9.72
CA GLU A 107 15.14 -24.29 9.61
C GLU A 107 16.65 -24.30 9.88
N ARG A 108 17.05 -25.03 10.94
CA ARG A 108 18.45 -25.24 11.30
C ARG A 108 19.09 -26.30 10.41
#